data_AF-A0A7V6GAM9-F1
#
_entry.id   AF-A0A7V6GAM9-F1
#
_cell.length_a   1.000
_cell.length_b   1.000
_cell.length_c   1.000
_cell.angle_alpha   90.00
_cell.angle_beta   90.00
_cell.angle_gamma   90.00
#
_symmetry.space_group_name_H-M   'P 1'
#
loop_
_entity.id
_entity.type
_entity.pdbx_description
1 polymer ?
#
loop_
_entity_poly.entity_id
_entity_poly.type
_entity_poly.pdbx_seq_one_letter_code
_entity_poly.pdbx_strand_id
1 'polypeptide(L)'
;MYKYNQLPINLIYNFIYRLSGNFEAARNLTGQVFLTAYESIDNCNEIILLKQAWRFFAESDGCLNYKGNDYIQESLLSLPSEVRCAVVLRDVLGYSYRQIGDVLNKSEREIGHLISAGRQEISNYTKKSLLMAE
;
A
#
# COMPACT_ATOMS: atom_id res chain seq x y z
N MET A 1 28.55 -0.60 -15.12
CA MET A 1 27.24 -0.90 -15.74
C MET A 1 26.26 -1.19 -14.63
N TYR A 2 25.32 -0.29 -14.42
CA TYR A 2 24.56 -0.11 -13.18
C TYR A 2 23.70 -1.33 -12.85
N LYS A 3 24.00 -1.94 -11.70
CA LYS A 3 23.13 -2.85 -10.97
C LYS A 3 21.94 -2.03 -10.43
N TYR A 4 21.05 -1.57 -11.33
CA TYR A 4 19.73 -1.12 -10.90
C TYR A 4 19.04 -2.34 -10.33
N ASN A 5 19.08 -2.48 -9.01
CA ASN A 5 18.32 -3.47 -8.27
C ASN A 5 16.89 -3.44 -8.83
N GLN A 6 16.37 -4.57 -9.30
CA GLN A 6 14.95 -4.72 -9.64
C GLN A 6 14.04 -4.70 -8.38
N LEU A 7 14.66 -4.77 -7.19
CA LEU A 7 14.01 -4.80 -5.88
C LEU A 7 13.04 -3.64 -5.59
N PRO A 8 13.41 -2.35 -5.76
CA PRO A 8 12.55 -1.23 -5.39
C PRO A 8 11.39 -1.04 -6.38
N ILE A 9 11.55 -1.38 -7.67
CA ILE A 9 10.45 -1.30 -8.64
C ILE A 9 9.34 -2.30 -8.27
N ASN A 10 9.71 -3.54 -7.98
CA ASN A 10 8.76 -4.57 -7.58
C ASN A 10 8.08 -4.23 -6.24
N LEU A 11 8.82 -3.65 -5.29
CA LEU A 11 8.28 -3.18 -4.02
C LEU A 11 7.17 -2.15 -4.25
N ILE A 12 7.46 -1.08 -5.01
CA ILE A 12 6.49 -0.01 -5.25
C ILE A 12 5.30 -0.51 -6.06
N TYR A 13 5.54 -1.36 -7.06
CA TYR A 13 4.46 -1.99 -7.82
C TYR A 13 3.52 -2.80 -6.92
N ASN A 14 4.08 -3.70 -6.11
CA ASN A 14 3.29 -4.56 -5.22
C ASN A 14 2.56 -3.76 -4.16
N PHE A 15 3.20 -2.73 -3.61
CA PHE A 15 2.57 -1.81 -2.67
C PHE A 15 1.33 -1.17 -3.29
N ILE A 16 1.46 -0.51 -4.44
CA ILE A 16 0.35 0.18 -5.11
C ILE A 16 -0.70 -0.81 -5.59
N TYR A 17 -0.31 -2.01 -6.05
CA TYR A 17 -1.25 -3.05 -6.43
C TYR A 17 -2.12 -3.47 -5.24
N ARG A 18 -1.53 -3.68 -4.05
CA ARG A 18 -2.31 -4.01 -2.85
C ARG A 18 -3.22 -2.86 -2.41
N LEU A 19 -2.84 -1.61 -2.63
CA LEU A 19 -3.70 -0.46 -2.35
C LEU A 19 -4.87 -0.31 -3.32
N SER A 20 -4.64 -0.53 -4.62
CA SER A 20 -5.61 -0.22 -5.69
C SER A 20 -6.43 -1.42 -6.18
N GLY A 21 -5.87 -2.63 -6.09
CA GLY A 21 -6.35 -3.81 -6.80
C GLY A 21 -6.20 -3.71 -8.33
N ASN A 22 -5.57 -2.66 -8.86
CA ASN A 22 -5.56 -2.37 -10.29
C ASN A 22 -4.13 -2.43 -10.83
N PHE A 23 -3.87 -3.41 -11.71
CA PHE A 23 -2.54 -3.61 -12.31
C PHE A 23 -2.09 -2.42 -13.16
N GLU A 24 -3.02 -1.70 -13.80
CA GLU A 24 -2.72 -0.53 -14.62
C GLU A 24 -2.36 0.67 -13.74
N ALA A 25 -3.15 0.92 -12.69
CA ALA A 25 -2.82 1.94 -11.69
C ALA A 25 -1.45 1.67 -11.04
N ALA A 26 -1.19 0.42 -10.64
CA ALA A 26 0.09 0.00 -10.09
C ALA A 26 1.26 0.26 -11.05
N ARG A 27 1.09 -0.06 -12.34
CA ARG A 27 2.11 0.21 -13.36
C ARG A 27 2.37 1.70 -13.54
N ASN A 28 1.30 2.48 -13.72
CA ASN A 28 1.39 3.91 -14.05
C ASN A 28 2.01 4.70 -12.89
N LEU A 29 1.53 4.48 -11.67
CA LEU A 29 2.02 5.17 -10.48
C LEU A 29 3.45 4.74 -10.12
N THR A 30 3.81 3.46 -10.30
CA THR A 30 5.21 3.03 -10.15
C THR A 30 6.12 3.79 -11.12
N GLY A 31 5.73 3.90 -12.39
CA GLY A 31 6.47 4.69 -13.37
C GLY A 31 6.64 6.15 -12.92
N GLN A 32 5.55 6.78 -12.46
CA GLN A 32 5.57 8.15 -11.97
C GLN A 32 6.54 8.35 -10.79
N VAL A 33 6.51 7.46 -9.79
CA VAL A 33 7.44 7.49 -8.64
C VAL A 33 8.89 7.49 -9.13
N PHE A 34 9.27 6.55 -9.99
CA PHE A 34 10.66 6.43 -10.44
C PHE A 34 11.09 7.56 -11.39
N LEU A 35 10.18 8.11 -12.20
CA LEU A 35 10.47 9.30 -13.01
C LEU A 35 10.78 10.50 -12.11
N THR A 36 9.98 10.76 -11.08
CA THR A 36 10.23 11.88 -10.14
C THR A 36 11.44 11.64 -9.24
N ALA A 37 11.73 10.39 -8.89
CA ALA A 37 12.91 10.02 -8.11
C ALA A 37 14.20 10.17 -8.92
N TYR A 38 14.17 9.94 -10.23
CA TYR A 38 15.34 10.08 -11.11
C TYR A 38 15.83 11.54 -11.22
N GLU A 39 14.91 12.50 -11.09
CA GLU A 39 15.26 13.94 -11.03
C GLU A 39 15.90 14.35 -9.69
N SER A 40 15.78 13.50 -8.66
CA SER A 40 16.31 13.72 -7.32
C SER A 40 17.51 12.78 -7.08
N ILE A 41 18.64 13.10 -7.71
CA ILE A 41 19.80 12.20 -7.92
C ILE A 41 20.50 11.73 -6.63
N ASP A 42 20.30 12.41 -5.50
CA ASP A 42 20.96 12.05 -4.24
C ASP A 42 19.96 11.66 -3.15
N ASN A 43 20.00 10.38 -2.76
CA ASN A 43 19.41 9.81 -1.54
C ASN A 43 17.95 9.29 -1.59
N CYS A 44 17.54 8.62 -2.68
CA CYS A 44 16.28 7.85 -2.68
C CYS A 44 16.44 6.52 -1.92
N ASN A 45 15.83 6.43 -0.73
CA ASN A 45 15.67 5.17 0.01
C ASN A 45 14.23 4.64 -0.09
N GLU A 46 14.00 3.39 0.32
CA GLU A 46 12.70 2.71 0.20
C GLU A 46 11.56 3.48 0.87
N ILE A 47 11.81 4.12 2.02
CA ILE A 47 10.81 4.91 2.75
C ILE A 47 10.38 6.14 1.94
N ILE A 48 11.32 6.83 1.31
CA ILE A 48 11.04 7.99 0.45
C ILE A 48 10.19 7.56 -0.74
N LEU A 49 10.53 6.44 -1.39
CA LEU A 49 9.79 5.92 -2.53
C LEU A 49 8.37 5.49 -2.14
N LEU A 50 8.21 4.79 -1.01
CA LEU A 50 6.88 4.40 -0.49
C LEU A 50 6.04 5.61 -0.12
N LYS A 51 6.65 6.66 0.44
CA LYS A 51 5.98 7.93 0.76
C LYS A 51 5.47 8.64 -0.50
N GLN A 52 6.28 8.69 -1.55
CA GLN A 52 5.86 9.25 -2.84
C GLN A 52 4.75 8.41 -3.48
N ALA A 53 4.89 7.09 -3.47
CA ALA A 53 3.87 6.17 -3.97
C ALA A 53 2.52 6.35 -3.26
N TRP A 54 2.54 6.46 -1.93
CA TRP A 54 1.35 6.73 -1.13
C TRP A 54 0.71 8.07 -1.50
N ARG A 55 1.51 9.14 -1.66
CA ARG A 55 1.01 10.46 -2.07
C ARG A 55 0.30 10.42 -3.42
N PHE A 56 0.96 9.89 -4.46
CA PHE A 56 0.33 9.83 -5.78
C PHE A 56 -0.93 8.95 -5.77
N PHE A 57 -0.93 7.85 -5.01
CA PHE A 57 -2.14 7.04 -4.85
C PHE A 57 -3.27 7.80 -4.14
N ALA A 58 -2.97 8.51 -3.06
CA ALA A 58 -3.96 9.26 -2.29
C ALA A 58 -4.55 10.44 -3.07
N GLU A 59 -3.75 11.05 -3.97
CA GLU A 59 -4.19 12.12 -4.88
C GLU A 59 -5.02 11.60 -6.07
N SER A 60 -4.87 10.33 -6.44
CA SER A 60 -5.50 9.73 -7.63
C SER A 60 -6.96 9.27 -7.42
N ASP A 61 -7.69 9.82 -6.46
CA ASP A 61 -9.10 9.47 -6.15
C ASP A 61 -9.37 7.96 -6.02
N GLY A 62 -8.37 7.20 -5.57
CA GLY A 62 -8.47 5.75 -5.33
C GLY A 62 -9.11 5.00 -6.49
N CYS A 63 -8.39 4.75 -7.59
CA CYS A 63 -8.91 3.96 -8.71
C CYS A 63 -9.16 2.49 -8.31
N LEU A 64 -10.30 2.23 -7.66
CA LEU A 64 -10.78 0.91 -7.26
C LEU A 64 -11.59 0.33 -8.42
N ASN A 65 -10.95 -0.49 -9.26
CA ASN A 65 -11.65 -1.31 -10.24
C ASN A 65 -11.07 -2.73 -10.21
N TYR A 66 -11.15 -3.35 -9.04
CA TYR A 66 -10.73 -4.72 -8.86
C TYR A 66 -11.77 -5.67 -9.45
N LYS A 67 -11.35 -6.51 -10.39
CA LYS A 67 -12.15 -7.56 -11.01
C LYS A 67 -11.42 -8.90 -10.87
N GLY A 68 -11.32 -9.39 -9.65
CA GLY A 68 -10.74 -10.70 -9.36
C GLY A 68 -11.43 -11.37 -8.19
N ASN A 69 -11.04 -12.60 -7.89
CA ASN A 69 -11.61 -13.42 -6.81
C ASN A 69 -10.61 -13.66 -5.66
N ASP A 70 -9.64 -12.74 -5.46
CA ASP A 70 -8.72 -12.80 -4.32
C ASP A 70 -9.39 -12.16 -3.10
N TYR A 71 -9.91 -13.00 -2.20
CA TYR A 71 -10.58 -12.57 -0.97
C TYR A 71 -9.69 -11.70 -0.07
N ILE A 72 -8.36 -11.87 -0.10
CA ILE A 72 -7.42 -11.02 0.63
C ILE A 72 -7.42 -9.64 0.01
N GLN A 73 -7.37 -9.56 -1.32
CA GLN A 73 -7.44 -8.28 -2.02
C GLN A 73 -8.79 -7.59 -1.76
N GLU A 74 -9.92 -8.30 -1.84
CA GLU A 74 -11.25 -7.73 -1.59
C GLU A 74 -11.39 -7.17 -0.17
N SER A 75 -10.93 -7.91 0.84
CA SER A 75 -10.95 -7.47 2.24
C SER A 75 -10.04 -6.27 2.50
N LEU A 76 -8.89 -6.16 1.80
CA LEU A 76 -8.07 -4.95 1.85
C LEU A 76 -8.81 -3.77 1.20
N LEU A 77 -9.46 -3.98 0.06
CA LEU A 77 -10.16 -2.95 -0.70
C LEU A 77 -11.43 -2.44 0.00
N SER A 78 -11.99 -3.18 0.95
CA SER A 78 -13.10 -2.70 1.79
C SER A 78 -12.67 -1.71 2.88
N LEU A 79 -11.38 -1.64 3.20
CA LEU A 79 -10.86 -0.71 4.22
C LEU A 79 -10.73 0.71 3.67
N PRO A 80 -10.85 1.76 4.52
CA PRO A 80 -10.41 3.11 4.16
C PRO A 80 -8.96 3.13 3.67
N SER A 81 -8.62 4.01 2.73
CA SER A 81 -7.31 4.02 2.06
C SER A 81 -6.12 4.12 3.02
N GLU A 82 -6.19 4.98 4.05
CA GLU A 82 -5.14 5.10 5.06
C GLU A 82 -4.99 3.83 5.93
N VAL A 83 -6.12 3.26 6.37
CA VAL A 83 -6.16 2.03 7.17
C VAL A 83 -5.55 0.87 6.37
N ARG A 84 -5.97 0.74 5.10
CA ARG A 84 -5.44 -0.23 4.14
C ARG A 84 -3.92 -0.07 3.97
N CYS A 85 -3.45 1.17 3.81
CA CYS A 85 -2.04 1.46 3.64
C CYS A 85 -1.20 1.03 4.84
N ALA A 86 -1.65 1.36 6.05
CA ALA A 86 -0.97 0.95 7.28
C ALA A 86 -0.90 -0.58 7.42
N VAL A 87 -2.00 -1.29 7.12
CA VAL A 87 -2.03 -2.76 7.14
C VAL A 87 -1.11 -3.35 6.08
N VAL A 88 -1.13 -2.86 4.84
CA VAL A 88 -0.24 -3.37 3.78
C VAL A 88 1.23 -3.18 4.15
N LEU A 89 1.62 -1.98 4.59
CA LEU A 89 3.00 -1.72 4.99
C LEU A 89 3.44 -2.61 6.16
N ARG A 90 2.54 -2.90 7.11
CA ARG A 90 2.87 -3.73 8.27
C ARG A 90 2.86 -5.22 7.97
N ASP A 91 1.72 -5.72 7.51
CA ASP A 91 1.41 -7.16 7.47
C ASP A 91 1.84 -7.81 6.16
N VAL A 92 1.98 -7.05 5.07
CA VAL A 92 2.46 -7.55 3.77
C VAL A 92 3.95 -7.24 3.56
N LEU A 93 4.39 -6.04 3.91
CA LEU A 93 5.74 -5.56 3.62
C LEU A 93 6.69 -5.54 4.83
N GLY A 94 6.20 -5.78 6.05
CA GLY A 94 7.03 -5.99 7.24
C GLY A 94 7.64 -4.73 7.86
N TYR A 95 7.20 -3.53 7.48
CA TYR A 95 7.75 -2.29 8.01
C TYR A 95 7.39 -2.07 9.50
N SER A 96 8.30 -1.43 10.24
CA SER A 96 8.07 -1.05 11.64
C SER A 96 7.08 0.11 11.75
N TYR A 97 6.45 0.29 12.92
CA TYR A 97 5.45 1.36 13.12
C TYR A 97 6.07 2.74 12.89
N ARG A 98 7.33 2.92 13.29
CA ARG A 98 8.12 4.13 13.01
C ARG A 98 8.26 4.41 11.51
N GLN A 99 8.73 3.42 10.75
CA GLN A 99 8.89 3.56 9.28
C GLN A 99 7.56 3.83 8.58
N ILE A 100 6.48 3.20 9.03
CA ILE A 100 5.12 3.46 8.52
C ILE A 100 4.70 4.89 8.85
N GLY A 101 5.03 5.38 10.04
CA GLY A 101 4.82 6.77 10.46
C GLY A 101 5.55 7.76 9.54
N ASP A 102 6.78 7.44 9.14
CA ASP A 102 7.54 8.26 8.19
C ASP A 102 6.88 8.33 6.80
N VAL A 103 6.32 7.20 6.32
CA VAL A 103 5.58 7.09 5.05
C VAL A 103 4.25 7.87 5.10
N LEU A 104 3.44 7.68 6.14
CA LEU A 104 2.11 8.26 6.27
C LEU A 104 2.09 9.66 6.91
N ASN A 105 3.24 10.13 7.39
CA ASN A 105 3.37 11.37 8.16
C ASN A 105 2.48 11.39 9.42
N LYS A 106 2.55 10.32 10.22
CA LYS A 106 1.76 10.10 11.45
C LYS A 106 2.62 9.56 12.58
N SER A 107 2.16 9.71 13.82
CA SER A 107 2.83 9.14 15.00
C SER A 107 2.66 7.62 15.09
N GLU A 108 3.59 6.92 15.76
CA GLU A 108 3.49 5.47 15.98
C GLU A 108 2.18 5.05 16.68
N ARG A 109 1.63 5.93 17.52
CA ARG A 109 0.34 5.71 18.19
C ARG A 109 -0.81 5.67 17.19
N GLU A 110 -0.86 6.64 16.27
CA GLU A 110 -1.87 6.67 15.20
C GLU A 110 -1.71 5.46 14.27
N ILE A 111 -0.48 5.07 13.94
CA ILE A 111 -0.20 3.86 13.16
C ILE A 111 -0.74 2.62 13.86
N GLY A 112 -0.51 2.49 15.17
CA GLY A 112 -1.06 1.40 15.97
C GLY A 112 -2.60 1.34 15.90
N HIS A 113 -3.27 2.50 15.98
CA HIS A 113 -4.73 2.57 15.84
C HIS A 113 -5.20 2.15 14.45
N LEU A 114 -4.56 2.62 13.37
CA LEU A 114 -4.90 2.27 11.99
C LEU A 114 -4.76 0.76 11.74
N ILE A 115 -3.63 0.16 12.15
CA ILE A 115 -3.38 -1.27 11.97
C ILE A 115 -4.40 -2.10 12.77
N SER A 116 -4.67 -1.71 14.02
CA SER A 116 -5.66 -2.41 14.85
C SER A 116 -7.06 -2.37 14.23
N ALA A 117 -7.50 -1.19 13.76
CA ALA A 117 -8.79 -1.03 13.10
C ALA A 117 -8.88 -1.88 11.83
N GLY A 118 -7.84 -1.85 10.98
CA GLY A 118 -7.81 -2.65 9.75
C GLY A 118 -7.89 -4.14 10.00
N ARG A 119 -7.16 -4.66 11.00
CA ARG A 119 -7.21 -6.09 11.37
C ARG A 119 -8.58 -6.51 11.92
N GLN A 120 -9.23 -5.64 12.70
CA GLN A 120 -10.59 -5.90 13.18
C GLN A 120 -11.58 -5.99 12.03
N GLU A 121 -11.51 -5.06 11.08
CA GLU A 121 -12.40 -5.03 9.92
C GLU A 121 -12.18 -6.23 8.98
N ILE A 122 -10.93 -6.61 8.70
CA ILE A 122 -10.63 -7.83 7.91
C ILE A 122 -11.17 -9.08 8.60
N SER A 123 -10.99 -9.19 9.93
CA SER A 123 -11.56 -10.30 10.72
C SER A 123 -13.09 -10.33 10.62
N ASN A 124 -13.75 -9.17 10.70
CA ASN A 124 -15.20 -9.06 10.56
C ASN A 124 -15.68 -9.45 9.15
N TYR A 125 -14.98 -9.00 8.12
CA TYR A 125 -15.25 -9.35 6.72
C TYR A 125 -15.17 -10.87 6.51
N THR A 126 -14.12 -11.51 7.04
CA THR A 126 -13.92 -12.96 6.94
C THR A 126 -15.06 -13.73 7.59
N LYS A 127 -15.50 -13.32 8.79
CA LYS A 127 -16.65 -13.93 9.47
C LYS A 127 -17.95 -13.77 8.68
N LYS A 128 -18.19 -12.58 8.11
CA LYS A 128 -19.40 -12.30 7.31
C LYS A 128 -19.42 -13.14 6.03
N SER A 129 -18.29 -13.27 5.35
CA SER A 129 -18.17 -14.09 4.13
C SER A 129 -18.47 -15.57 4.40
N LEU A 130 -18.01 -16.10 5.54
CA LEU A 130 -18.31 -17.48 5.97
C LEU A 130 -19.81 -17.69 6.23
N LEU A 131 -20.46 -16.73 6.91
CA LEU A 131 -21.90 -16.80 7.23
C LEU A 131 -22.82 -16.63 6.01
N MET A 132 -22.33 -16.08 4.90
CA MET A 132 -23.11 -15.89 3.66
C MET A 132 -23.01 -17.10 2.71
N ALA A 133 -22.15 -18.06 3.03
CA ALA A 133 -21.95 -19.30 2.26
C ALA A 133 -22.78 -20.48 2.80
N GLU A 134 -23.52 -20.28 3.91
CA GLU A 134 -24.47 -21.22 4.53
C GLU A 134 -25.92 -20.87 4.16
#